data_AF-A0A7J6ATJ8-F1
#
_entry.id   AF-A0A7J6ATJ8-F1
#
_cell.length_a   1.000
_cell.length_b   1.000
_cell.length_c   1.000
_cell.angle_alpha   90.00
_cell.angle_beta   90.00
_cell.angle_gamma   90.00
#
_symmetry.space_group_name_H-M   'P 1'
#
loop_
_entity.id
_entity.type
_entity.pdbx_description
1 polymer ?
#
loop_
_entity_poly.entity_id
_entity_poly.type
_entity_poly.pdbx_seq_one_letter_code
_entity_poly.pdbx_strand_id
1 'polypeptide(L)'
;MTKFRMDRSHVSDQSGSAADSGAGLTELQEQKQCQRDCSSTHSVFRSLELVFLGVLRKMAENREKATDQMKIWKESRGSQVHLVILRRLKTSRATARPRCLSMWATTPIALVSPVQLIQSVPRGFDVKFYTDEGNWDLTGNNTPIFFIRDALLFPSFIHSQMRNPQIQLQDPDMLWDFWSVRPESLHQVSFLFSDRGLPDGYHHMNGHGSHTFKLINSAGHPVYC
;
A
#
# COMPACT_ATOMS: atom_id res chain seq x y z
N MET A 1 8.26 29.40 30.73
CA MET A 1 8.06 28.08 31.38
C MET A 1 9.39 27.36 31.42
N THR A 2 9.89 27.16 32.63
CA THR A 2 11.29 26.90 32.97
C THR A 2 11.66 25.43 32.78
N LYS A 3 12.79 25.18 32.12
CA LYS A 3 13.44 23.86 31.99
C LYS A 3 14.57 23.82 33.02
N PHE A 4 14.43 23.04 34.08
CA PHE A 4 15.47 22.82 35.09
C PHE A 4 16.25 21.53 34.77
N ARG A 5 17.57 21.66 34.68
CA ARG A 5 18.57 20.58 34.63
C ARG A 5 19.34 20.64 35.95
N MET A 6 19.49 19.50 36.63
CA MET A 6 20.13 19.40 37.94
C MET A 6 21.47 18.65 37.78
N ASP A 7 22.56 19.32 38.14
CA ASP A 7 23.92 18.78 38.15
C ASP A 7 24.20 17.94 39.40
N ARG A 8 25.09 16.95 39.24
CA ARG A 8 25.60 16.08 40.31
C ARG A 8 26.73 16.78 41.06
N SER A 9 26.67 16.77 42.39
CA SER A 9 27.73 17.18 43.30
C SER A 9 28.60 15.99 43.75
N HIS A 10 29.92 16.18 43.77
CA HIS A 10 30.96 15.29 44.34
C HIS A 10 31.23 15.61 45.82
N VAL A 11 31.44 14.59 46.68
CA VAL A 11 32.20 14.60 47.97
C VAL A 11 32.56 13.11 48.29
N SER A 12 33.77 12.63 47.98
CA SER A 12 35.03 12.47 48.77
C SER A 12 35.17 11.19 49.62
N ASP A 13 36.25 10.43 49.34
CA ASP A 13 36.76 9.25 50.06
C ASP A 13 37.27 9.56 51.47
N GLN A 14 37.09 8.64 52.43
CA GLN A 14 38.05 8.32 53.51
C GLN A 14 38.00 6.85 53.96
N SER A 15 39.18 6.35 54.31
CA SER A 15 39.67 4.99 54.60
C SER A 15 39.38 4.42 56.00
N GLY A 16 39.44 3.09 56.17
CA GLY A 16 39.66 2.42 57.47
C GLY A 16 39.67 0.88 57.40
N SER A 17 40.63 0.23 58.08
CA SER A 17 41.09 -1.16 57.88
C SER A 17 40.52 -2.25 58.81
N ALA A 18 40.45 -3.47 58.27
CA ALA A 18 40.69 -4.83 58.83
C ALA A 18 40.32 -5.20 60.29
N ALA A 19 39.46 -6.22 60.47
CA ALA A 19 39.80 -7.58 60.94
C ALA A 19 38.57 -8.37 61.48
N ASP A 20 38.38 -9.60 61.00
CA ASP A 20 38.24 -10.88 61.74
C ASP A 20 37.18 -11.85 61.18
N SER A 21 37.45 -13.15 61.33
CA SER A 21 37.13 -14.25 60.42
C SER A 21 36.52 -15.46 61.14
N GLY A 22 35.77 -16.34 60.44
CA GLY A 22 35.68 -17.76 60.87
C GLY A 22 34.41 -18.60 60.66
N ALA A 23 33.20 -18.02 60.53
CA ALA A 23 31.96 -18.82 60.53
C ALA A 23 31.14 -18.84 59.21
N GLY A 24 31.51 -18.04 58.21
CA GLY A 24 30.67 -17.83 57.01
C GLY A 24 30.96 -18.75 55.81
N LEU A 25 31.94 -19.64 55.87
CA LEU A 25 32.43 -20.35 54.67
C LEU A 25 31.56 -21.52 54.21
N THR A 26 30.91 -22.25 55.12
CA THR A 26 30.01 -23.37 54.77
C THR A 26 28.64 -22.89 54.29
N GLU A 27 28.09 -21.85 54.90
CA GLU A 27 26.82 -21.23 54.52
C GLU A 27 26.91 -20.56 53.13
N LEU A 28 28.04 -19.92 52.82
CA LEU A 28 28.31 -19.35 51.49
C LEU A 28 28.45 -20.42 50.40
N GLN A 29 28.88 -21.64 50.72
CA GLN A 29 28.99 -22.72 49.73
C GLN A 29 27.63 -23.34 49.40
N GLU A 30 26.77 -23.54 50.39
CA GLU A 30 25.39 -24.02 50.17
C GLU A 30 24.54 -22.98 49.44
N GLN A 31 24.67 -21.69 49.78
CA GLN A 31 24.00 -20.60 49.06
C GLN A 31 24.45 -20.50 47.60
N LYS A 32 25.74 -20.70 47.32
CA LYS A 32 26.26 -20.72 45.94
C LYS A 32 25.82 -21.96 45.15
N GLN A 33 25.57 -23.08 45.81
CA GLN A 33 25.03 -24.27 45.14
C GLN A 33 23.54 -24.10 44.82
N CYS A 34 22.75 -23.62 45.77
CA CYS A 34 21.33 -23.29 45.56
C CYS A 34 21.16 -22.20 44.47
N GLN A 35 22.03 -21.19 44.44
CA GLN A 35 22.05 -20.19 43.35
C GLN A 35 22.40 -20.80 41.98
N ARG A 36 23.33 -21.77 41.92
CA ARG A 36 23.68 -22.46 40.67
C ARG A 36 22.55 -23.35 40.18
N ASP A 37 21.91 -24.11 41.07
CA ASP A 37 20.78 -24.99 40.71
C ASP A 37 19.53 -24.20 40.33
N CYS A 38 19.29 -23.05 40.98
CA CYS A 38 18.23 -22.10 40.62
C CYS A 38 18.51 -21.40 39.27
N SER A 39 19.79 -21.12 38.95
CA SER A 39 20.18 -20.54 37.65
C SER A 39 19.96 -21.49 36.47
N SER A 40 20.15 -22.81 36.69
CA SER A 40 19.90 -23.86 35.69
C SER A 40 18.41 -23.99 35.37
N THR A 41 17.55 -24.02 36.39
CA THR A 41 16.08 -24.04 36.21
C THR A 41 15.55 -22.73 35.62
N HIS A 42 16.09 -21.58 36.03
CA HIS A 42 15.77 -20.28 35.42
C HIS A 42 16.15 -20.21 33.93
N SER A 43 17.22 -20.88 33.50
CA SER A 43 17.65 -20.91 32.09
C SER A 43 16.67 -21.69 31.21
N VAL A 44 16.18 -22.83 31.70
CA VAL A 44 15.18 -23.65 30.98
C VAL A 44 13.81 -22.94 30.96
N PHE A 45 13.39 -22.33 32.07
CA PHE A 45 12.16 -21.54 32.12
C PHE A 45 12.22 -20.30 31.22
N ARG A 46 13.34 -19.56 31.22
CA ARG A 46 13.54 -18.44 30.29
C ARG A 46 13.57 -18.91 28.83
N SER A 47 14.13 -20.08 28.55
CA SER A 47 14.17 -20.62 27.18
C SER A 47 12.76 -21.01 26.69
N LEU A 48 11.95 -21.65 27.54
CA LEU A 48 10.54 -21.96 27.24
C LEU A 48 9.69 -20.70 27.11
N GLU A 49 9.90 -19.71 27.97
CA GLU A 49 9.21 -18.42 27.92
C GLU A 49 9.58 -17.65 26.63
N LEU A 50 10.85 -17.67 26.21
CA LEU A 50 11.29 -17.09 24.94
C LEU A 50 10.72 -17.81 23.72
N VAL A 51 10.62 -19.14 23.75
CA VAL A 51 9.97 -19.92 22.67
C VAL A 51 8.48 -19.60 22.61
N PHE A 52 7.80 -19.54 23.76
CA PHE A 52 6.37 -19.20 23.83
C PHE A 52 6.11 -17.76 23.38
N LEU A 53 6.92 -16.79 23.83
CA LEU A 53 6.88 -15.40 23.36
C LEU A 53 7.21 -15.30 21.87
N GLY A 54 8.13 -16.14 21.36
CA GLY A 54 8.45 -16.25 19.94
C GLY A 54 7.28 -16.75 19.10
N VAL A 55 6.56 -17.78 19.55
CA VAL A 55 5.34 -18.30 18.91
C VAL A 55 4.22 -17.27 18.98
N LEU A 56 4.01 -16.62 20.13
CA LEU A 56 3.02 -15.55 20.27
C LEU A 56 3.33 -14.35 19.38
N ARG A 57 4.60 -13.99 19.24
CA ARG A 57 5.04 -12.95 18.30
C ARG A 57 4.79 -13.35 16.85
N LYS A 58 5.07 -14.61 16.48
CA LYS A 58 4.77 -15.14 15.14
C LYS A 58 3.26 -15.21 14.85
N MET A 59 2.45 -15.54 15.86
CA MET A 59 0.99 -15.49 15.76
C MET A 59 0.46 -14.05 15.70
N ALA A 60 1.13 -13.09 16.37
CA ALA A 60 0.81 -11.67 16.26
C ALA A 60 1.17 -11.09 14.87
N GLU A 61 2.18 -11.67 14.20
CA GLU A 61 2.55 -11.38 12.82
C GLU A 61 1.53 -11.91 11.78
N ASN A 62 0.59 -12.79 12.14
CA ASN A 62 -0.49 -13.24 11.24
C ASN A 62 -1.51 -12.14 10.84
N ARG A 63 -1.22 -10.87 11.16
CA ARG A 63 -2.00 -9.68 10.77
C ARG A 63 -1.46 -8.97 9.52
N GLU A 64 -0.54 -9.61 8.78
CA GLU A 64 0.02 -9.05 7.53
C GLU A 64 -1.02 -8.78 6.44
N LYS A 65 -2.17 -9.48 6.47
CA LYS A 65 -3.23 -9.27 5.48
C LYS A 65 -4.07 -8.05 5.82
N ALA A 66 -3.78 -6.94 5.16
CA ALA A 66 -4.69 -5.81 5.10
C ALA A 66 -6.01 -6.24 4.44
N THR A 67 -7.12 -5.66 4.90
CA THR A 67 -8.45 -5.93 4.34
C THR A 67 -8.52 -5.45 2.88
N ASP A 68 -8.84 -6.36 1.97
CA ASP A 68 -9.02 -6.10 0.53
C ASP A 68 -10.43 -5.60 0.17
N GLN A 69 -11.13 -4.99 1.13
CA GLN A 69 -12.52 -4.57 0.96
C GLN A 69 -12.62 -3.55 -0.19
N MET A 70 -13.39 -3.90 -1.21
CA MET A 70 -13.62 -3.13 -2.44
C MET A 70 -12.36 -2.74 -3.24
N LYS A 71 -11.30 -3.56 -3.22
CA LYS A 71 -10.21 -3.40 -4.20
C LYS A 71 -10.70 -3.82 -5.58
N ILE A 72 -11.05 -2.85 -6.42
CA ILE A 72 -11.37 -3.08 -7.83
C ILE A 72 -10.13 -3.59 -8.56
N TRP A 73 -9.00 -2.95 -8.30
CA TRP A 73 -7.68 -3.22 -8.88
C TRP A 73 -6.82 -4.01 -7.88
N LYS A 74 -6.57 -5.31 -8.12
CA LYS A 74 -5.76 -6.14 -7.20
C LYS A 74 -4.39 -6.49 -7.73
N GLU A 75 -4.29 -6.80 -9.03
CA GLU A 75 -3.00 -7.12 -9.62
C GLU A 75 -2.38 -5.83 -10.13
N SER A 76 -1.19 -5.51 -9.62
CA SER A 76 -0.47 -4.30 -9.97
C SER A 76 1.00 -4.58 -10.22
N ARG A 77 1.59 -3.85 -11.17
CA ARG A 77 3.05 -3.73 -11.29
C ARG A 77 3.41 -2.26 -11.18
N GLY A 78 4.37 -1.96 -10.32
CA GLY A 78 4.87 -0.62 -10.05
C GLY A 78 6.29 -0.44 -10.57
N SER A 79 6.62 0.75 -11.07
CA SER A 79 8.01 1.13 -11.37
C SER A 79 8.24 2.60 -11.06
N GLN A 80 9.44 2.93 -10.58
CA GLN A 80 9.83 4.32 -10.32
C GLN A 80 10.48 4.92 -11.57
N VAL A 81 9.97 6.06 -12.04
CA VAL A 81 10.41 6.68 -13.30
C VAL A 81 10.44 8.19 -13.18
N HIS A 82 11.47 8.85 -13.72
CA HIS A 82 11.56 10.31 -13.70
C HIS A 82 10.78 10.95 -14.85
N LEU A 83 10.01 11.99 -14.56
CA LEU A 83 9.36 12.81 -15.58
C LEU A 83 10.30 13.95 -16.02
N VAL A 84 10.56 14.04 -17.32
CA VAL A 84 11.32 15.14 -17.92
C VAL A 84 10.40 15.96 -18.80
N ILE A 85 10.24 17.25 -18.47
CA ILE A 85 9.42 18.18 -19.25
C ILE A 85 10.25 18.65 -20.45
N LEU A 86 9.89 18.18 -21.65
CA LEU A 86 10.57 18.55 -22.90
C LEU A 86 10.02 19.84 -23.53
N ARG A 87 8.74 20.16 -23.28
CA ARG A 87 8.10 21.37 -23.77
C ARG A 87 7.39 22.08 -22.64
N ARG A 88 7.62 23.40 -22.56
CA ARG A 88 6.97 24.24 -21.55
C ARG A 88 5.61 24.68 -22.05
N LEU A 89 4.57 24.33 -21.32
CA LEU A 89 3.26 24.96 -21.49
C LEU A 89 3.33 26.36 -20.88
N LYS A 90 2.71 27.36 -21.52
CA LYS A 90 2.66 28.74 -21.00
C LYS A 90 2.06 28.83 -19.59
N THR A 91 1.35 27.79 -19.16
CA THR A 91 0.70 27.65 -17.86
C THR A 91 1.56 26.99 -16.77
N SER A 92 2.69 26.36 -17.09
CA SER A 92 3.49 25.65 -16.08
C SER A 92 4.63 26.51 -15.50
N ARG A 93 4.57 26.72 -14.18
CA ARG A 93 5.65 27.32 -13.39
C ARG A 93 6.83 26.37 -13.14
N ALA A 94 6.69 25.09 -13.51
CA ALA A 94 7.66 24.03 -13.24
C ALA A 94 9.03 24.33 -13.87
N THR A 95 9.93 24.87 -13.06
CA THR A 95 11.37 25.02 -13.33
C THR A 95 12.17 23.83 -12.80
N ALA A 96 11.56 22.97 -11.98
CA ALA A 96 12.21 21.80 -11.40
C ALA A 96 11.85 20.52 -12.19
N ARG A 97 12.79 19.57 -12.26
CA ARG A 97 12.54 18.20 -12.75
C ARG A 97 11.65 17.49 -11.73
N PRO A 98 10.33 17.32 -11.94
CA PRO A 98 9.50 16.63 -10.96
C PRO A 98 9.95 15.17 -10.86
N ARG A 99 10.14 14.68 -9.63
CA ARG A 99 10.31 13.25 -9.39
C ARG A 99 8.95 12.59 -9.51
N CYS A 100 8.67 11.98 -10.64
CA CYS A 100 7.71 10.88 -10.66
C CYS A 100 8.42 9.71 -9.95
N LEU A 101 7.75 9.06 -8.99
CA LEU A 101 8.36 7.96 -8.24
C LEU A 101 7.56 6.67 -8.40
N SER A 102 6.33 6.71 -8.91
CA SER A 102 5.62 5.46 -9.15
C SER A 102 4.60 5.58 -10.27
N MET A 103 4.80 4.78 -11.31
CA MET A 103 3.77 4.40 -12.27
C MET A 103 3.26 3.02 -11.87
N TRP A 104 1.95 2.89 -11.68
CA TRP A 104 1.29 1.63 -11.41
C TRP A 104 0.40 1.29 -12.59
N ALA A 105 0.54 0.07 -13.09
CA ALA A 105 -0.41 -0.49 -14.02
C ALA A 105 -1.18 -1.60 -13.34
N THR A 106 -2.51 -1.53 -13.38
CA THR A 106 -3.38 -2.41 -12.60
C THR A 106 -4.39 -3.15 -13.47
N THR A 107 -4.84 -4.31 -13.02
CA THR A 107 -5.90 -5.11 -13.66
C THR A 107 -7.03 -5.36 -12.65
N PRO A 108 -8.33 -5.19 -13.02
CA PRO A 108 -9.43 -5.37 -12.10
C PRO A 108 -9.75 -6.86 -11.89
N ILE A 109 -10.04 -7.25 -10.65
CA ILE A 109 -10.32 -8.66 -10.24
C ILE A 109 -11.43 -9.30 -11.06
N ALA A 110 -12.46 -8.50 -11.32
CA ALA A 110 -13.70 -8.91 -11.96
C ALA A 110 -13.46 -9.65 -13.27
N LEU A 111 -12.31 -9.44 -13.90
CA LEU A 111 -12.02 -9.91 -15.24
C LEU A 111 -10.77 -10.81 -15.33
N VAL A 112 -10.22 -11.28 -14.19
CA VAL A 112 -9.04 -12.19 -14.14
C VAL A 112 -9.45 -13.66 -13.96
N SER A 113 -10.52 -14.08 -14.65
CA SER A 113 -10.93 -15.49 -14.70
C SER A 113 -10.20 -16.21 -15.85
N PRO A 114 -9.82 -17.49 -15.71
CA PRO A 114 -9.16 -18.26 -16.78
C PRO A 114 -10.05 -18.52 -18.02
N VAL A 115 -11.29 -18.05 -18.04
CA VAL A 115 -12.18 -18.13 -19.19
C VAL A 115 -11.75 -17.12 -20.26
N GLN A 116 -11.11 -17.63 -21.31
CA GLN A 116 -10.52 -16.89 -22.45
C GLN A 116 -11.46 -15.90 -23.16
N LEU A 117 -12.78 -15.99 -22.99
CA LEU A 117 -13.76 -15.13 -23.65
C LEU A 117 -13.89 -13.72 -23.04
N ILE A 118 -13.40 -13.49 -21.81
CA ILE A 118 -13.43 -12.17 -21.12
C ILE A 118 -12.00 -11.66 -20.90
N GLN A 119 -11.15 -11.89 -21.88
CA GLN A 119 -9.74 -11.48 -21.81
C GLN A 119 -9.56 -9.98 -22.04
N SER A 120 -10.54 -9.30 -22.65
CA SER A 120 -10.53 -7.85 -22.83
C SER A 120 -10.87 -7.12 -21.54
N VAL A 121 -9.91 -6.41 -20.97
CA VAL A 121 -10.01 -5.85 -19.63
C VAL A 121 -9.34 -4.48 -19.58
N PRO A 122 -10.00 -3.43 -19.06
CA PRO A 122 -9.35 -2.14 -18.88
C PRO A 122 -8.14 -2.29 -17.95
N ARG A 123 -7.06 -1.58 -18.24
CA ARG A 123 -5.88 -1.51 -17.38
C ARG A 123 -5.82 -0.14 -16.73
N GLY A 124 -5.60 -0.09 -15.42
CA GLY A 124 -5.30 1.15 -14.73
C GLY A 124 -3.92 1.66 -15.12
N PHE A 125 -3.76 2.97 -15.19
CA PHE A 125 -2.50 3.65 -15.47
C PHE A 125 -2.39 4.84 -14.51
N ASP A 126 -1.81 4.58 -13.34
CA ASP A 126 -1.75 5.55 -12.26
C ASP A 126 -0.34 6.12 -12.16
N VAL A 127 -0.22 7.44 -12.20
CA VAL A 127 1.06 8.14 -12.08
C VAL A 127 1.02 9.08 -10.89
N LYS A 128 1.98 8.92 -9.98
CA LYS A 128 2.15 9.79 -8.81
C LYS A 128 3.36 10.71 -8.97
N PHE A 129 3.09 12.01 -9.02
CA PHE A 129 4.09 13.06 -9.08
C PHE A 129 4.35 13.62 -7.69
N TYR A 130 5.60 13.57 -7.26
CA TYR A 130 6.05 14.26 -6.05
C TYR A 130 6.54 15.64 -6.45
N THR A 131 5.75 16.66 -6.11
CA THR A 131 6.05 18.07 -6.40
C THR A 131 6.37 18.81 -5.09
N ASP A 132 7.02 19.97 -5.19
CA ASP A 132 7.36 20.79 -4.02
C ASP A 132 6.11 21.36 -3.33
N GLU A 133 4.98 21.46 -4.05
CA GLU A 133 3.69 21.95 -3.54
C GLU A 133 2.79 20.82 -3.04
N GLY A 134 3.24 19.56 -3.11
CA GLY A 134 2.50 18.38 -2.68
C GLY A 134 2.49 17.25 -3.72
N ASN A 135 1.78 16.18 -3.40
CA ASN A 135 1.63 15.05 -4.32
C ASN A 135 0.53 15.37 -5.33
N TRP A 136 0.84 15.19 -6.60
CA TRP A 136 -0.15 15.21 -7.66
C TRP A 136 -0.33 13.80 -8.20
N ASP A 137 -1.52 13.23 -7.98
CA ASP A 137 -1.89 11.89 -8.42
C ASP A 137 -2.74 12.00 -9.71
N LEU A 138 -2.22 11.46 -10.82
CA LEU A 138 -2.95 11.30 -12.06
C LEU A 138 -3.37 9.83 -12.19
N THR A 139 -4.54 9.52 -11.64
CA THR A 139 -5.17 8.20 -11.66
C THR A 139 -5.93 8.03 -12.98
N GLY A 140 -5.40 7.21 -13.86
CA GLY A 140 -5.88 7.08 -15.24
C GLY A 140 -6.14 5.63 -15.63
N ASN A 141 -6.53 5.44 -16.88
CA ASN A 141 -6.72 4.13 -17.49
C ASN A 141 -6.01 4.05 -18.84
N ASN A 142 -5.90 2.85 -19.39
CA ASN A 142 -5.45 2.64 -20.76
C ASN A 142 -6.47 3.10 -21.82
N THR A 143 -7.62 3.62 -21.39
CA THR A 143 -8.73 4.06 -22.23
C THR A 143 -9.07 5.53 -21.96
N PRO A 144 -9.38 6.33 -22.98
CA PRO A 144 -9.70 7.75 -22.82
C PRO A 144 -11.11 8.01 -22.29
N ILE A 145 -11.95 6.98 -22.19
CA ILE A 145 -13.38 7.08 -21.83
C ILE A 145 -13.72 6.01 -20.80
N PHE A 146 -14.92 6.06 -20.23
CA PHE A 146 -15.40 5.08 -19.28
C PHE A 146 -16.82 4.62 -19.60
N PHE A 147 -17.27 3.52 -18.99
CA PHE A 147 -18.56 2.89 -19.27
C PHE A 147 -19.77 3.72 -18.80
N ILE A 148 -19.57 4.55 -17.79
CA ILE A 148 -20.63 5.34 -17.17
C ILE A 148 -20.19 6.78 -17.03
N ARG A 149 -21.16 7.69 -17.06
CA ARG A 149 -20.95 9.12 -16.85
C ARG A 149 -21.35 9.59 -15.45
N ASP A 150 -22.17 8.82 -14.74
CA ASP A 150 -22.66 9.12 -13.40
C ASP A 150 -22.01 8.20 -12.37
N ALA A 151 -21.43 8.80 -11.32
CA ALA A 151 -20.78 8.08 -10.23
C ALA A 151 -21.77 7.26 -9.38
N LEU A 152 -23.06 7.62 -9.35
CA LEU A 152 -24.08 6.86 -8.62
C LEU A 152 -24.23 5.42 -9.13
N LEU A 153 -23.96 5.20 -10.42
CA LEU A 153 -24.05 3.89 -11.06
C LEU A 153 -22.79 3.04 -10.88
N PHE A 154 -21.72 3.62 -10.33
CA PHE A 154 -20.43 2.93 -10.21
C PHE A 154 -20.50 1.67 -9.35
N PRO A 155 -21.16 1.64 -8.17
CA PRO A 155 -21.30 0.41 -7.39
C PRO A 155 -22.04 -0.69 -8.16
N SER A 156 -23.13 -0.34 -8.85
CA SER A 156 -23.90 -1.28 -9.67
C SER A 156 -23.08 -1.82 -10.84
N PHE A 157 -22.32 -0.96 -11.52
CA PHE A 157 -21.40 -1.35 -12.59
C PHE A 157 -20.32 -2.33 -12.08
N ILE A 158 -19.72 -2.05 -10.93
CA ILE A 158 -18.72 -2.93 -10.34
C ILE A 158 -19.33 -4.28 -9.94
N HIS A 159 -20.52 -4.28 -9.32
CA HIS A 159 -21.22 -5.52 -8.99
C HIS A 159 -21.58 -6.36 -10.22
N SER A 160 -21.98 -5.73 -11.33
CA SER A 160 -22.31 -6.41 -12.60
C SER A 160 -21.14 -7.20 -13.20
N GLN A 161 -19.90 -6.78 -12.92
CA GLN A 161 -18.69 -7.46 -13.39
C GLN A 161 -18.08 -8.38 -12.32
N MET A 162 -18.54 -8.29 -11.08
CA MET A 162 -18.10 -9.16 -9.99
C MET A 162 -18.81 -10.52 -10.07
N ARG A 163 -18.52 -11.38 -9.08
CA ARG A 163 -19.14 -12.70 -8.96
C ARG A 163 -20.59 -12.56 -8.52
N ASN A 164 -21.47 -13.37 -9.09
CA ASN A 164 -22.86 -13.50 -8.65
C ASN A 164 -22.89 -13.89 -7.15
N PRO A 165 -23.69 -13.21 -6.32
CA PRO A 165 -23.67 -13.39 -4.86
C PRO A 165 -24.15 -14.77 -4.40
N GLN A 166 -24.98 -15.46 -5.19
CA GLN A 166 -25.50 -16.78 -4.83
C GLN A 166 -24.55 -17.91 -5.23
N ILE A 167 -24.05 -17.88 -6.46
CA ILE A 167 -23.22 -18.96 -7.02
C ILE A 167 -21.72 -18.70 -6.91
N GLN A 168 -21.30 -17.48 -6.58
CA GLN A 168 -19.90 -17.03 -6.51
C GLN A 168 -19.07 -17.25 -7.79
N LEU A 169 -19.75 -17.30 -8.95
CA LEU A 169 -19.15 -17.41 -10.28
C LEU A 169 -19.40 -16.13 -11.08
N GLN A 170 -18.63 -15.95 -12.17
CA GLN A 170 -18.93 -14.91 -13.15
C GLN A 170 -20.23 -15.26 -13.88
N ASP A 171 -21.02 -14.24 -14.17
CA ASP A 171 -22.34 -14.38 -14.77
C ASP A 171 -22.44 -13.42 -15.98
N PRO A 172 -22.47 -13.94 -17.22
CA PRO A 172 -22.56 -13.11 -18.41
C PRO A 172 -23.88 -12.35 -18.50
N ASP A 173 -24.95 -12.87 -17.90
CA ASP A 173 -26.26 -12.21 -17.91
C ASP A 173 -26.20 -10.94 -17.07
N MET A 174 -25.56 -10.98 -15.89
CA MET A 174 -25.36 -9.78 -15.05
C MET A 174 -24.58 -8.68 -15.79
N LEU A 175 -23.57 -9.07 -16.58
CA LEU A 175 -22.72 -8.14 -17.31
C LEU A 175 -23.45 -7.51 -18.50
N TRP A 176 -24.12 -8.33 -19.33
CA TRP A 176 -24.84 -7.84 -20.51
C TRP A 176 -26.15 -7.15 -20.16
N ASP A 177 -26.84 -7.53 -19.08
CA ASP A 177 -28.03 -6.84 -18.59
C ASP A 177 -27.68 -5.38 -18.25
N PHE A 178 -26.58 -5.14 -17.51
CA PHE A 178 -26.14 -3.79 -17.18
C PHE A 178 -25.76 -2.96 -18.42
N TRP A 179 -25.02 -3.52 -19.38
CA TRP A 179 -24.61 -2.79 -20.59
C TRP A 179 -25.77 -2.54 -21.55
N SER A 180 -26.67 -3.50 -21.72
CA SER A 180 -27.78 -3.41 -22.68
C SER A 180 -28.80 -2.32 -22.30
N VAL A 181 -29.03 -2.12 -21.00
CA VAL A 181 -29.93 -1.06 -20.51
C VAL A 181 -29.26 0.33 -20.42
N ARG A 182 -27.95 0.41 -20.68
CA ARG A 182 -27.12 1.63 -20.55
C ARG A 182 -26.37 1.92 -21.86
N PRO A 183 -27.02 2.56 -22.84
CA PRO A 183 -26.39 2.85 -24.12
C PRO A 183 -25.17 3.79 -23.99
N GLU A 184 -25.02 4.52 -22.89
CA GLU A 184 -23.81 5.32 -22.60
C GLU A 184 -22.52 4.47 -22.52
N SER A 185 -22.65 3.18 -22.22
CA SER A 185 -21.52 2.24 -22.11
C SER A 185 -20.95 1.83 -23.46
N LEU A 186 -21.72 1.99 -24.54
CA LEU A 186 -21.43 1.42 -25.85
C LEU A 186 -20.09 1.85 -26.43
N HIS A 187 -19.67 3.10 -26.19
CA HIS A 187 -18.38 3.59 -26.67
C HIS A 187 -17.21 2.84 -26.00
N GLN A 188 -17.26 2.67 -24.69
CA GLN A 188 -16.22 1.95 -23.95
C GLN A 188 -16.31 0.44 -24.18
N VAL A 189 -17.51 -0.14 -24.33
CA VAL A 189 -17.70 -1.55 -24.73
C VAL A 189 -17.05 -1.80 -26.10
N SER A 190 -17.23 -0.91 -27.07
CA SER A 190 -16.59 -1.02 -28.39
C SER A 190 -15.07 -0.94 -28.30
N PHE A 191 -14.53 -0.07 -27.44
CA PHE A 191 -13.08 -0.01 -27.19
C PHE A 191 -12.58 -1.30 -26.53
N LEU A 192 -13.32 -1.83 -25.55
CA LEU A 192 -12.98 -3.03 -24.82
C LEU A 192 -12.86 -4.24 -25.76
N PHE A 193 -13.85 -4.46 -26.63
CA PHE A 193 -13.85 -5.57 -27.58
C PHE A 193 -13.00 -5.32 -28.83
N SER A 194 -12.23 -4.22 -28.88
CA SER A 194 -11.21 -4.00 -29.90
C SER A 194 -9.88 -4.67 -29.53
N ASP A 195 -8.92 -4.66 -30.46
CA ASP A 195 -7.55 -5.16 -30.21
C ASP A 195 -6.88 -4.51 -28.97
N ARG A 196 -7.31 -3.31 -28.58
CA ARG A 196 -6.79 -2.60 -27.40
C ARG A 196 -7.31 -3.14 -26.06
N GLY A 197 -8.31 -4.01 -26.06
CA GLY A 197 -8.78 -4.70 -24.86
C GLY A 197 -7.75 -5.65 -24.28
N LEU A 198 -6.81 -6.12 -25.11
CA LEU A 198 -5.76 -7.07 -24.78
C LEU A 198 -4.38 -6.53 -25.15
N PRO A 199 -3.84 -5.56 -24.39
CA PRO A 199 -2.52 -5.02 -24.65
C PRO A 199 -1.43 -6.08 -24.39
N ASP A 200 -0.38 -6.08 -25.23
CA ASP A 200 0.83 -6.88 -25.03
C ASP A 200 1.69 -6.29 -23.90
N GLY A 201 1.27 -6.55 -22.66
CA GLY A 201 1.88 -6.00 -21.47
C GLY A 201 1.65 -4.50 -21.29
N TYR A 202 2.20 -3.96 -20.20
CA TYR A 202 1.97 -2.57 -19.77
C TYR A 202 2.82 -1.54 -20.52
N HIS A 203 3.83 -1.97 -21.27
CA HIS A 203 4.70 -1.09 -22.04
C HIS A 203 4.11 -0.71 -23.40
N HIS A 204 3.21 -1.55 -23.94
CA HIS A 204 2.58 -1.35 -25.25
C HIS A 204 1.14 -0.83 -25.13
N MET A 205 0.85 -0.07 -24.07
CA MET A 205 -0.44 0.59 -23.88
C MET A 205 -0.25 2.08 -23.59
N ASN A 206 -1.19 2.90 -24.06
CA ASN A 206 -1.23 4.32 -23.74
C ASN A 206 -1.90 4.52 -22.38
N GLY A 207 -1.55 5.59 -21.66
CA GLY A 207 -2.24 6.04 -20.46
C GLY A 207 -3.03 7.32 -20.73
N HIS A 208 -4.24 7.41 -20.18
CA HIS A 208 -5.12 8.58 -20.30
C HIS A 208 -5.68 8.94 -18.92
N GLY A 209 -5.83 10.25 -18.65
CA GLY A 209 -6.55 10.70 -17.45
C GLY A 209 -8.07 10.50 -17.53
N SER A 210 -8.60 10.21 -18.73
CA SER A 210 -10.00 9.99 -19.10
C SER A 210 -10.94 11.20 -18.88
N HIS A 211 -10.83 11.87 -17.75
CA HIS A 211 -11.60 13.06 -17.41
C HIS A 211 -11.00 14.34 -17.98
N THR A 212 -11.88 15.31 -18.22
CA THR A 212 -11.46 16.69 -18.47
C THR A 212 -11.03 17.34 -17.16
N PHE A 213 -9.81 17.85 -17.12
CA PHE A 213 -9.26 18.58 -15.99
C PHE A 213 -9.28 20.08 -16.24
N LYS A 214 -9.10 20.86 -15.17
CA LYS A 214 -9.00 22.32 -15.22
C LYS A 214 -7.60 22.74 -14.85
N LEU A 215 -6.90 23.38 -15.77
CA LEU A 215 -5.62 24.03 -15.54
C LEU A 215 -5.85 25.52 -15.30
N ILE A 216 -5.15 26.08 -14.33
CA ILE A 216 -5.21 27.51 -14.01
C ILE A 216 -3.81 28.09 -14.20
N ASN A 217 -3.72 29.16 -14.99
CA ASN A 217 -2.44 29.83 -15.25
C ASN A 217 -2.07 30.80 -14.11
N SER A 218 -0.88 31.40 -14.19
CA SER A 218 -0.42 32.37 -13.16
C SER A 218 -1.24 33.66 -13.09
N ALA A 219 -2.02 33.97 -14.11
CA ALA A 219 -2.96 35.10 -14.14
C ALA A 219 -4.37 34.70 -13.62
N GLY A 220 -4.56 33.45 -13.17
CA GLY A 220 -5.84 32.94 -12.68
C GLY A 220 -6.82 32.52 -13.78
N HIS A 221 -6.45 32.52 -15.05
CA HIS A 221 -7.34 32.12 -16.14
C HIS A 221 -7.43 30.58 -16.24
N PRO A 222 -8.66 30.03 -16.29
CA PRO A 222 -8.87 28.59 -16.43
C PRO A 222 -8.86 28.12 -17.89
N VAL A 223 -8.31 26.94 -18.12
CA VAL A 223 -8.35 26.21 -19.40
C VAL A 223 -8.70 24.75 -19.10
N TYR A 224 -9.58 24.16 -19.90
CA TYR A 224 -9.90 22.74 -19.80
C TYR A 224 -8.96 21.92 -20.69
N CYS A 225 -8.52 20.77 -20.19
CA CYS A 225 -7.66 19.83 -20.90
C CYS A 225 -8.13 18.39 -20.73
#